data_AF-A0A2N3CGW5-F1
#
_entry.id   AF-A0A2N3CGW5-F1
#
_cell.length_a   1.000
_cell.length_b   1.000
_cell.length_c   1.000
_cell.angle_alpha   90.00
_cell.angle_beta   90.00
_cell.angle_gamma   90.00
#
_symmetry.space_group_name_H-M   'P 1'
#
loop_
_entity.id
_entity.type
_entity.pdbx_description
1 polymer ?
#
loop_
_entity_poly.entity_id
_entity_poly.type
_entity_poly.pdbx_seq_one_letter_code
_entity_poly.pdbx_strand_id
1 'polypeptide(L)'
;MTAAETVRVDLGARSYDVRIGSGLIARAGAEIAPLAGARRAVAILADEAVASLHLGALQAALAEAGLGADTLALPPGEGTKSWLSLERATEWLIGRGVERGDLVVALGGGVIGDLAGFAAAILRRGVRFVQIPTTLLAQVDSSVGGKTGINSAQGKNLIGAFHQPALVLADIDVLETLPRRDLLSGYAEVVKYGALGDAAFFAWLEANGPVLAAGD
;
A
#
# COMPACT_ATOMS: atom_id res chain seq x y z
N MET A 1 8.56 -18.71 -11.90
CA MET A 1 8.14 -17.72 -10.89
C MET A 1 9.16 -17.75 -9.79
N THR A 2 9.91 -16.66 -9.60
CA THR A 2 10.78 -16.48 -8.43
C THR A 2 9.91 -16.48 -7.17
N ALA A 3 10.41 -17.09 -6.09
CA ALA A 3 9.73 -17.06 -4.81
C ALA A 3 9.69 -15.60 -4.30
N ALA A 4 8.58 -15.20 -3.67
CA ALA A 4 8.49 -13.88 -3.05
C ALA A 4 9.50 -13.77 -1.90
N GLU A 5 10.24 -12.66 -1.86
CA GLU A 5 11.09 -12.32 -0.72
C GLU A 5 10.23 -11.77 0.42
N THR A 6 10.62 -12.04 1.65
CA THR A 6 9.91 -11.56 2.84
C THR A 6 10.85 -10.77 3.73
N VAL A 7 10.54 -9.49 3.93
CA VAL A 7 11.21 -8.64 4.91
C VAL A 7 10.32 -8.50 6.14
N ARG A 8 10.78 -8.99 7.29
CA ARG A 8 10.08 -8.84 8.57
C ARG A 8 10.42 -7.48 9.18
N VAL A 9 9.41 -6.64 9.41
CA VAL A 9 9.58 -5.38 10.15
C VAL A 9 9.33 -5.65 11.64
N ASP A 10 10.40 -5.69 12.44
CA ASP A 10 10.33 -6.01 13.87
C ASP A 10 9.97 -4.78 14.72
N LEU A 11 8.74 -4.75 15.21
CA LEU A 11 8.15 -3.73 16.06
C LEU A 11 7.43 -4.36 17.27
N GLY A 12 7.90 -5.54 17.72
CA GLY A 12 7.28 -6.31 18.80
C GLY A 12 5.87 -6.79 18.42
N ALA A 13 4.86 -6.46 19.23
CA ALA A 13 3.47 -6.86 18.99
C ALA A 13 2.85 -6.27 17.71
N ARG A 14 3.48 -5.27 17.10
CA ARG A 14 3.04 -4.61 15.85
C ARG A 14 3.86 -5.03 14.63
N SER A 15 4.67 -6.07 14.77
CA SER A 15 5.53 -6.54 13.69
C SER A 15 4.70 -7.11 12.54
N TYR A 16 5.12 -6.82 11.31
CA TYR A 16 4.43 -7.24 10.09
C TYR A 16 5.43 -7.65 9.01
N ASP A 17 4.92 -8.35 8.00
CA ASP A 17 5.72 -8.80 6.87
C ASP A 17 5.52 -7.85 5.68
N VAL A 18 6.60 -7.60 4.96
CA VAL A 18 6.59 -7.05 3.60
C VAL A 18 6.93 -8.19 2.65
N ARG A 19 5.97 -8.57 1.81
CA ARG A 19 6.16 -9.56 0.74
C ARG A 19 6.49 -8.84 -0.55
N ILE A 20 7.60 -9.20 -1.18
CA ILE A 20 8.13 -8.55 -2.38
C ILE A 20 8.29 -9.60 -3.48
N GLY A 21 7.74 -9.34 -4.66
CA GLY A 21 7.91 -10.21 -5.82
C GLY A 21 6.75 -10.15 -6.79
N SER A 22 6.81 -10.93 -7.86
CA SER A 22 5.82 -10.94 -8.93
C SER A 22 4.53 -11.70 -8.57
N GLY A 23 3.41 -11.25 -9.13
CA GLY A 23 2.09 -11.88 -9.05
C GLY A 23 1.51 -11.93 -7.64
N LEU A 24 1.88 -11.00 -6.76
CA LEU A 24 1.36 -10.94 -5.39
C LEU A 24 -0.10 -10.46 -5.34
N ILE A 25 -0.55 -9.58 -6.24
CA ILE A 25 -1.96 -9.17 -6.31
C ILE A 25 -2.85 -10.37 -6.66
N ALA A 26 -2.43 -11.18 -7.63
CA ALA A 26 -3.15 -12.39 -8.02
C ALA A 26 -3.17 -13.46 -6.91
N ARG A 27 -2.25 -13.39 -5.93
CA ARG A 27 -2.20 -14.27 -4.76
C ARG A 27 -2.72 -13.62 -3.48
N ALA A 28 -3.19 -12.38 -3.55
CA ALA A 28 -3.52 -11.58 -2.36
C ALA A 28 -4.59 -12.25 -1.49
N GLY A 29 -5.53 -13.00 -2.08
CA GLY A 29 -6.50 -13.79 -1.32
C GLY A 29 -5.87 -14.77 -0.33
N ALA A 30 -4.85 -15.53 -0.76
CA ALA A 30 -4.15 -16.49 0.09
C ALA A 30 -3.35 -15.80 1.20
N GLU A 31 -2.75 -14.65 0.90
CA GLU A 31 -1.96 -13.86 1.86
C GLU A 31 -2.85 -13.12 2.87
N ILE A 32 -4.04 -12.69 2.45
CA ILE A 32 -4.97 -11.88 3.27
C ILE A 32 -5.94 -12.75 4.07
N ALA A 33 -6.34 -13.93 3.58
CA ALA A 33 -7.30 -14.79 4.27
C ALA A 33 -6.93 -15.14 5.72
N PRO A 34 -5.66 -15.37 6.10
CA PRO A 34 -5.26 -15.59 7.49
C PRO A 34 -5.50 -14.38 8.40
N LEU A 35 -5.58 -13.19 7.83
CA LEU A 35 -5.81 -11.93 8.54
C LEU A 35 -7.32 -11.60 8.64
N ALA A 36 -8.16 -12.20 7.81
CA ALA A 36 -9.58 -11.86 7.75
C ALA A 36 -10.33 -12.22 9.05
N GLY A 37 -11.29 -11.38 9.44
CA GLY A 37 -12.19 -11.65 10.55
C GLY A 37 -13.26 -12.69 10.22
N ALA A 38 -14.12 -13.00 11.19
CA ALA A 38 -15.20 -13.99 11.04
C ALA A 38 -16.17 -13.67 9.87
N ARG A 39 -16.38 -12.39 9.56
CA ARG A 39 -17.20 -11.94 8.42
C ARG A 39 -16.57 -12.23 7.06
N ARG A 40 -15.26 -12.52 6.99
CA ARG A 40 -14.52 -12.72 5.74
C ARG A 40 -14.77 -11.60 4.72
N ALA A 41 -14.83 -10.35 5.18
CA ALA A 41 -15.08 -9.18 4.36
C ALA A 41 -13.87 -8.24 4.36
N VAL A 42 -13.58 -7.65 3.20
CA VAL A 42 -12.50 -6.72 2.95
C VAL A 42 -13.07 -5.46 2.32
N ALA A 43 -12.66 -4.30 2.84
CA ALA A 43 -13.01 -3.00 2.28
C ALA A 43 -11.77 -2.39 1.60
N ILE A 44 -11.82 -2.23 0.28
CA ILE A 44 -10.71 -1.73 -0.53
C ILE A 44 -10.89 -0.22 -0.74
N LEU A 45 -9.87 0.55 -0.37
CA LEU A 45 -9.71 1.95 -0.78
C LEU A 45 -8.66 1.99 -1.87
N ALA A 46 -9.03 2.49 -3.06
CA ALA A 46 -8.17 2.46 -4.23
C ALA A 46 -8.06 3.81 -4.94
N ASP A 47 -6.93 4.04 -5.61
CA ASP A 47 -6.79 5.10 -6.62
C ASP A 47 -7.58 4.70 -7.88
N GLU A 48 -8.35 5.61 -8.47
CA GLU A 48 -9.16 5.33 -9.66
C GLU A 48 -8.35 4.81 -10.87
N ALA A 49 -7.16 5.37 -11.13
CA ALA A 49 -6.32 4.93 -12.23
C ALA A 49 -5.74 3.53 -11.95
N VAL A 50 -5.29 3.28 -10.72
CA VAL A 50 -4.79 1.97 -10.29
C VAL A 50 -5.90 0.93 -10.30
N ALA A 51 -7.10 1.31 -9.86
CA ALA A 51 -8.25 0.41 -9.84
C ALA A 51 -8.60 -0.08 -11.25
N SER A 52 -8.53 0.80 -12.25
CA SER A 52 -8.79 0.43 -13.65
C SER A 52 -7.88 -0.68 -14.20
N LEU A 53 -6.68 -0.83 -13.61
CA LEU A 53 -5.66 -1.77 -14.05
C LEU A 53 -5.62 -3.04 -13.19
N HIS A 54 -5.69 -2.88 -11.87
CA HIS A 54 -5.28 -3.92 -10.92
C HIS A 54 -6.41 -4.43 -10.01
N LEU A 55 -7.54 -3.70 -9.91
CA LEU A 55 -8.62 -4.06 -8.98
C LEU A 55 -9.28 -5.39 -9.33
N GLY A 56 -9.47 -5.67 -10.63
CA GLY A 56 -10.10 -6.91 -11.08
C GLY A 56 -9.33 -8.15 -10.63
N ALA A 57 -8.00 -8.13 -10.78
CA ALA A 57 -7.12 -9.21 -10.32
C ALA A 57 -7.18 -9.38 -8.79
N LEU A 58 -7.16 -8.27 -8.04
CA LEU A 58 -7.27 -8.30 -6.58
C LEU A 58 -8.60 -8.89 -6.12
N GLN A 59 -9.72 -8.44 -6.69
CA GLN A 59 -11.06 -8.92 -6.33
C GLN A 59 -11.24 -10.39 -6.68
N ALA A 60 -10.71 -10.85 -7.82
CA ALA A 60 -10.71 -12.26 -8.19
C ALA A 60 -9.94 -13.11 -7.18
N ALA A 61 -8.72 -12.71 -6.82
CA ALA A 61 -7.90 -13.41 -5.83
C ALA A 61 -8.59 -13.47 -4.45
N LEU A 62 -9.20 -12.37 -3.99
CA LEU A 62 -9.96 -12.33 -2.74
C LEU A 62 -11.18 -13.26 -2.80
N ALA A 63 -11.92 -13.25 -3.91
CA ALA A 63 -13.11 -14.08 -4.09
C ALA A 63 -12.77 -15.59 -4.12
N GLU A 64 -11.67 -15.99 -4.78
CA GLU A 64 -11.16 -17.37 -4.77
C GLU A 64 -10.83 -17.84 -3.35
N ALA A 65 -10.32 -16.93 -2.51
CA ALA A 65 -10.11 -17.18 -1.09
C ALA A 65 -11.40 -17.06 -0.25
N GLY A 66 -12.57 -16.91 -0.85
CA GLY A 66 -13.85 -16.76 -0.12
C GLY A 66 -13.92 -15.50 0.73
N LEU A 67 -13.33 -14.40 0.27
CA LEU A 67 -13.40 -13.08 0.89
C LEU A 67 -14.30 -12.15 0.05
N GLY A 68 -15.33 -11.58 0.66
CA GLY A 68 -16.11 -10.53 0.03
C GLY A 68 -15.31 -9.23 -0.04
N ALA A 69 -15.30 -8.57 -1.20
CA ALA A 69 -14.44 -7.40 -1.43
C ALA A 69 -15.23 -6.24 -2.04
N ASP A 70 -15.53 -5.24 -1.22
CA ASP A 70 -16.17 -4.00 -1.66
C ASP A 70 -15.13 -2.90 -1.85
N THR A 71 -15.32 -2.00 -2.83
CA THR A 71 -14.32 -0.98 -3.18
C THR A 71 -14.88 0.42 -3.18
N LEU A 72 -14.10 1.36 -2.65
CA LEU A 72 -14.23 2.79 -2.91
C LEU A 72 -13.00 3.26 -3.70
N ALA A 73 -13.24 3.64 -4.96
CA ALA A 73 -12.23 4.33 -5.76
C ALA A 73 -12.27 5.84 -5.47
N LEU A 74 -11.09 6.43 -5.32
CA LEU A 74 -10.88 7.84 -5.03
C LEU A 74 -10.08 8.50 -6.17
N PRO A 75 -10.29 9.80 -6.42
CA PRO A 75 -9.59 10.51 -7.49
C PRO A 75 -8.07 10.40 -7.35
N PRO A 76 -7.32 10.38 -8.45
CA PRO A 76 -5.86 10.30 -8.39
C PRO A 76 -5.23 11.61 -7.92
N GLY A 77 -4.04 11.49 -7.33
CA GLY A 77 -3.14 12.61 -7.03
C GLY A 77 -3.19 13.14 -5.59
N GLU A 78 -2.26 14.04 -5.29
CA GLU A 78 -1.97 14.51 -3.93
C GLU A 78 -3.15 15.22 -3.24
N GLY A 79 -4.07 15.82 -4.01
CA GLY A 79 -5.27 16.50 -3.49
C GLY A 79 -6.23 15.55 -2.76
N THR A 80 -6.14 14.25 -3.02
CA THR A 80 -6.92 13.20 -2.35
C THR A 80 -6.49 13.04 -0.89
N LYS A 81 -5.30 13.47 -0.50
CA LYS A 81 -4.91 13.54 0.92
C LYS A 81 -5.53 14.77 1.59
N SER A 82 -6.84 14.73 1.83
CA SER A 82 -7.61 15.86 2.34
C SER A 82 -8.71 15.40 3.31
N TRP A 83 -9.23 16.35 4.10
CA TRP A 83 -10.37 16.12 4.99
C TRP A 83 -11.59 15.57 4.24
N LEU A 84 -11.88 16.12 3.06
CA LEU A 84 -13.00 15.67 2.23
C LEU A 84 -12.90 14.19 1.86
N SER A 85 -11.72 13.74 1.44
CA SER A 85 -11.51 12.35 1.06
C SER A 85 -11.45 11.44 2.29
N LEU A 86 -10.92 11.93 3.41
CA LEU A 86 -10.93 11.20 4.68
C LEU A 86 -12.37 10.96 5.16
N GLU A 87 -13.20 12.01 5.20
CA GLU A 87 -14.62 11.92 5.55
C GLU A 87 -15.34 10.92 4.64
N ARG A 88 -15.16 11.05 3.31
CA ARG A 88 -15.75 10.12 2.33
C ARG A 88 -15.32 8.67 2.59
N ALA A 89 -14.02 8.45 2.84
CA ALA A 89 -13.50 7.11 3.11
C ALA A 89 -14.05 6.55 4.43
N THR A 90 -14.06 7.33 5.52
CA THR A 90 -14.55 6.87 6.82
C THR A 90 -16.04 6.61 6.82
N GLU A 91 -16.85 7.49 6.22
CA GLU A 91 -18.30 7.31 6.14
C GLU A 91 -18.66 6.12 5.26
N TRP A 92 -17.93 5.90 4.16
CA TRP A 92 -18.12 4.71 3.33
C TRP A 92 -17.77 3.42 4.09
N LEU A 93 -16.65 3.39 4.83
CA LEU A 93 -16.28 2.24 5.65
C LEU A 93 -17.32 1.95 6.74
N ILE A 94 -17.87 3.00 7.38
CA ILE A 94 -18.96 2.88 8.35
C ILE A 94 -20.23 2.35 7.68
N GLY A 95 -20.60 2.88 6.51
CA GLY A 95 -21.76 2.44 5.74
C GLY A 95 -21.67 1.00 5.24
N ARG A 96 -20.45 0.49 5.03
CA ARG A 96 -20.18 -0.94 4.76
C ARG A 96 -20.21 -1.82 6.00
N GLY A 97 -20.34 -1.23 7.18
CA GLY A 97 -20.38 -1.95 8.45
C GLY A 97 -19.04 -2.56 8.82
N VAL A 98 -17.92 -1.91 8.47
CA VAL A 98 -16.58 -2.36 8.85
C VAL A 98 -16.43 -2.29 10.38
N GLU A 99 -16.11 -3.43 10.98
CA GLU A 99 -15.88 -3.59 12.42
C GLU A 99 -14.39 -3.78 12.75
N ARG A 100 -14.04 -3.81 14.04
CA ARG A 100 -12.65 -3.94 14.51
C ARG A 100 -11.95 -5.22 14.02
N GLY A 101 -12.71 -6.28 13.81
CA GLY A 101 -12.21 -7.56 13.30
C GLY A 101 -12.06 -7.61 11.78
N ASP A 102 -12.59 -6.64 11.05
CA ASP A 102 -12.51 -6.61 9.60
C ASP A 102 -11.17 -6.03 9.11
N LEU A 103 -11.02 -5.95 7.79
CA LEU A 103 -9.79 -5.55 7.15
C LEU A 103 -10.02 -4.48 6.08
N VAL A 104 -9.23 -3.41 6.15
CA VAL A 104 -9.13 -2.41 5.08
C VAL A 104 -7.93 -2.74 4.19
N VAL A 105 -8.07 -2.62 2.88
CA VAL A 105 -6.96 -2.76 1.93
C VAL A 105 -6.73 -1.42 1.23
N ALA A 106 -5.49 -0.93 1.24
CA ALA A 106 -5.07 0.23 0.48
C ALA A 106 -4.43 -0.25 -0.84
N LEU A 107 -5.09 0.01 -1.98
CA LEU A 107 -4.58 -0.32 -3.32
C LEU A 107 -4.19 0.96 -4.06
N GLY A 108 -2.90 1.28 -4.11
CA GLY A 108 -2.43 2.48 -4.79
C GLY A 108 -1.03 2.91 -4.38
N GLY A 109 -0.62 4.12 -4.79
CA GLY A 109 0.62 4.74 -4.33
C GLY A 109 0.52 5.29 -2.90
N GLY A 110 1.55 6.02 -2.47
CA GLY A 110 1.64 6.57 -1.10
C GLY A 110 0.47 7.48 -0.70
N VAL A 111 -0.19 8.13 -1.66
CA VAL A 111 -1.40 8.94 -1.42
C VAL A 111 -2.53 8.11 -0.81
N ILE A 112 -2.87 6.99 -1.46
CA ILE A 112 -3.91 6.08 -0.96
C ILE A 112 -3.42 5.34 0.28
N GLY A 113 -2.15 4.94 0.32
CA GLY A 113 -1.56 4.31 1.52
C GLY A 113 -1.73 5.16 2.78
N ASP A 114 -1.37 6.45 2.70
CA ASP A 114 -1.49 7.38 3.81
C ASP A 114 -2.95 7.64 4.22
N LEU A 115 -3.82 7.90 3.23
CA LEU A 115 -5.23 8.19 3.50
C LEU A 115 -5.96 6.98 4.09
N ALA A 116 -5.79 5.81 3.48
CA ALA A 116 -6.44 4.58 3.92
C ALA A 116 -5.89 4.10 5.27
N GLY A 117 -4.57 4.21 5.47
CA GLY A 117 -3.94 3.94 6.75
C GLY A 117 -4.47 4.85 7.86
N PHE A 118 -4.66 6.15 7.57
CA PHE A 118 -5.18 7.08 8.56
C PHE A 118 -6.67 6.85 8.85
N ALA A 119 -7.47 6.57 7.82
CA ALA A 119 -8.87 6.18 7.97
C ALA A 119 -8.98 4.91 8.85
N ALA A 120 -8.15 3.89 8.60
CA ALA A 120 -8.12 2.67 9.40
C ALA A 120 -7.66 2.92 10.85
N ALA A 121 -6.75 3.86 11.08
CA ALA A 121 -6.27 4.22 12.41
C ALA A 121 -7.38 4.83 13.29
N ILE A 122 -8.22 5.69 12.71
CA ILE A 122 -9.26 6.42 13.45
C ILE A 122 -10.60 5.69 13.48
N LEU A 123 -10.91 4.89 12.45
CA LEU A 123 -12.14 4.10 12.38
C LEU A 123 -12.20 3.15 13.57
N ARG A 124 -13.26 3.25 14.39
CA ARG A 124 -13.45 2.44 15.61
C ARG A 124 -12.21 2.41 16.53
N ARG A 125 -11.40 3.47 16.50
CA ARG A 125 -10.12 3.62 17.22
C ARG A 125 -9.07 2.56 16.83
N GLY A 126 -9.09 2.11 15.58
CA GLY A 126 -8.14 1.16 15.01
C GLY A 126 -8.84 -0.05 14.42
N VAL A 127 -8.77 -0.17 13.10
CA VAL A 127 -9.07 -1.38 12.32
C VAL A 127 -7.78 -1.84 11.64
N ARG A 128 -7.65 -3.15 11.43
CA ARG A 128 -6.51 -3.72 10.71
C ARG A 128 -6.53 -3.28 9.26
N PHE A 129 -5.35 -3.07 8.68
CA PHE A 129 -5.24 -2.78 7.26
C PHE A 129 -4.03 -3.46 6.60
N VAL A 130 -4.13 -3.68 5.30
CA VAL A 130 -3.06 -4.18 4.43
C VAL A 130 -2.73 -3.14 3.38
N GLN A 131 -1.44 -2.96 3.09
CA GLN A 131 -1.02 -2.12 1.97
C GLN A 131 -0.67 -2.97 0.75
N ILE A 132 -1.14 -2.53 -0.41
CA ILE A 132 -0.73 -3.05 -1.72
C ILE A 132 -0.17 -1.83 -2.49
N PRO A 133 1.09 -1.42 -2.20
CA PRO A 133 1.71 -0.27 -2.81
C PRO A 133 1.99 -0.50 -4.31
N THR A 134 1.50 0.41 -5.16
CA THR A 134 1.60 0.29 -6.63
C THR A 134 2.54 1.28 -7.28
N THR A 135 3.35 1.99 -6.49
CA THR A 135 4.45 2.82 -6.99
C THR A 135 5.74 2.40 -6.34
N LEU A 136 6.87 2.51 -7.06
CA LEU A 136 8.18 2.17 -6.49
C LEU A 136 8.46 2.98 -5.23
N LEU A 137 8.15 4.28 -5.25
CA LEU A 137 8.26 5.16 -4.08
C LEU A 137 7.47 4.61 -2.87
N ALA A 138 6.26 4.11 -3.09
CA ALA A 138 5.47 3.55 -2.01
C ALA A 138 6.01 2.21 -1.50
N GLN A 139 6.57 1.39 -2.40
CA GLN A 139 7.16 0.10 -2.06
C GLN A 139 8.41 0.25 -1.19
N VAL A 140 9.22 1.30 -1.39
CA VAL A 140 10.52 1.48 -0.72
C VAL A 140 10.55 2.52 0.41
N ASP A 141 9.48 3.30 0.58
CA ASP A 141 9.40 4.35 1.61
C ASP A 141 8.12 4.25 2.44
N SER A 142 6.94 4.52 1.85
CA SER A 142 5.69 4.65 2.63
C SER A 142 5.10 3.34 3.14
N SER A 143 5.56 2.19 2.63
CA SER A 143 5.21 0.85 3.14
C SER A 143 5.83 0.54 4.51
N VAL A 144 6.85 1.30 4.94
CA VAL A 144 7.60 1.05 6.17
C VAL A 144 7.52 2.25 7.13
N GLY A 145 7.20 1.98 8.40
CA GLY A 145 7.21 2.97 9.48
C GLY A 145 5.83 3.41 9.98
N GLY A 146 4.76 3.07 9.27
CA GLY A 146 3.36 3.25 9.70
C GLY A 146 2.94 4.71 9.88
N LYS A 147 3.65 5.66 9.28
CA LYS A 147 3.18 7.04 9.16
C LYS A 147 1.99 7.03 8.20
N THR A 148 0.88 7.62 8.61
CA THR A 148 -0.34 7.75 7.81
C THR A 148 -0.89 9.15 8.00
N GLY A 149 -1.58 9.71 7.02
CA GLY A 149 -2.13 11.05 7.20
C GLY A 149 -2.71 11.72 5.97
N ILE A 150 -3.13 12.96 6.17
CA ILE A 150 -3.65 13.86 5.16
C ILE A 150 -2.94 15.20 5.20
N ASN A 151 -3.12 15.99 4.15
CA ASN A 151 -2.64 17.35 4.07
C ASN A 151 -3.66 18.32 4.69
N SER A 152 -3.13 19.38 5.29
CA SER A 152 -3.88 20.56 5.72
C SER A 152 -3.69 21.67 4.71
N ALA A 153 -4.57 22.68 4.72
CA ALA A 153 -4.31 23.95 4.03
C ALA A 153 -2.98 24.60 4.49
N GLN A 154 -2.50 24.28 5.70
CA GLN A 154 -1.25 24.80 6.26
C GLN A 154 0.00 23.98 5.88
N GLY A 155 -0.15 22.82 5.24
CA GLY A 155 1.00 22.02 4.85
C GLY A 155 0.72 20.52 4.71
N LYS A 156 1.70 19.81 4.15
CA LYS A 156 1.63 18.38 3.88
C LYS A 156 1.87 17.55 5.13
N ASN A 157 1.16 16.43 5.26
CA ASN A 157 1.37 15.42 6.32
C ASN A 157 1.34 15.95 7.76
N LEU A 158 0.64 17.06 8.01
CA LEU A 158 0.56 17.67 9.35
C LEU A 158 -0.51 17.01 10.23
N ILE A 159 -1.39 16.19 9.66
CA ILE A 159 -2.50 15.53 10.36
C ILE A 159 -2.42 14.05 10.03
N GLY A 160 -2.32 13.20 11.05
CA GLY A 160 -2.14 11.78 10.83
C GLY A 160 -2.01 10.97 12.11
N ALA A 161 -1.69 9.69 11.94
CA ALA A 161 -1.44 8.76 13.04
C ALA A 161 -0.32 7.78 12.68
N PHE A 162 0.33 7.24 13.71
CA PHE A 162 1.18 6.06 13.56
C PHE A 162 0.32 4.80 13.64
N HIS A 163 0.13 4.12 12.51
CA HIS A 163 -0.67 2.91 12.38
C HIS A 163 0.03 1.91 11.47
N GLN A 164 0.47 0.78 12.03
CA GLN A 164 1.23 -0.22 11.29
C GLN A 164 0.28 -1.11 10.50
N PRO A 165 0.60 -1.46 9.24
CA PRO A 165 -0.16 -2.44 8.49
C PRO A 165 0.00 -3.83 9.13
N ALA A 166 -0.96 -4.73 8.86
CA ALA A 166 -0.84 -6.13 9.21
C ALA A 166 0.03 -6.91 8.21
N LEU A 167 0.13 -6.41 6.98
CA LEU A 167 0.86 -6.99 5.86
C LEU A 167 1.07 -5.92 4.78
N VAL A 168 2.18 -6.00 4.05
CA VAL A 168 2.43 -5.27 2.81
C VAL A 168 2.67 -6.26 1.67
N LEU A 169 1.97 -6.08 0.55
CA LEU A 169 2.17 -6.83 -0.69
C LEU A 169 2.77 -5.92 -1.77
N ALA A 170 4.08 -5.90 -1.89
CA ALA A 170 4.83 -5.16 -2.90
C ALA A 170 4.97 -6.03 -4.18
N ASP A 171 3.88 -6.08 -4.96
CA ASP A 171 3.90 -6.71 -6.28
C ASP A 171 4.76 -5.89 -7.24
N ILE A 172 5.79 -6.48 -7.83
CA ILE A 172 6.67 -5.75 -8.75
C ILE A 172 6.07 -5.63 -10.16
N ASP A 173 5.13 -6.49 -10.53
CA ASP A 173 4.54 -6.51 -11.88
C ASP A 173 3.70 -5.24 -12.14
N VAL A 174 3.17 -4.61 -11.08
CA VAL A 174 2.42 -3.34 -11.21
C VAL A 174 3.28 -2.18 -11.69
N LEU A 175 4.61 -2.26 -11.50
CA LEU A 175 5.54 -1.21 -11.90
C LEU A 175 5.68 -1.11 -13.43
N GLU A 176 5.35 -2.17 -14.18
CA GLU A 176 5.32 -2.15 -15.65
C GLU A 176 4.33 -1.12 -16.20
N THR A 177 3.27 -0.84 -15.44
CA THR A 177 2.23 0.15 -15.80
C THR A 177 2.51 1.55 -15.25
N LEU A 178 3.56 1.71 -14.44
CA LEU A 178 3.87 2.97 -13.77
C LEU A 178 4.50 3.96 -14.77
N PRO A 179 4.05 5.23 -14.83
CA PRO A 179 4.70 6.22 -15.67
C PRO A 179 6.19 6.33 -15.35
N ARG A 180 7.03 6.32 -16.40
CA ARG A 180 8.50 6.34 -16.25
C ARG A 180 9.02 7.42 -15.30
N ARG A 181 8.40 8.60 -15.31
CA ARG A 181 8.76 9.70 -14.40
C ARG A 181 8.56 9.32 -12.93
N ASP A 182 7.48 8.62 -12.62
CA ASP A 182 7.12 8.24 -11.26
C ASP A 182 7.96 7.03 -10.80
N LEU A 183 8.33 6.13 -11.73
CA LEU A 183 9.34 5.09 -11.48
C LEU A 183 10.69 5.71 -11.10
N LEU A 184 11.20 6.64 -11.90
CA LEU A 184 12.47 7.34 -11.63
C LEU A 184 12.40 8.15 -10.32
N SER A 185 11.25 8.74 -10.01
CA SER A 185 11.02 9.42 -8.73
C SER A 185 11.16 8.46 -7.55
N GLY A 186 10.62 7.24 -7.65
CA GLY A 186 10.82 6.20 -6.63
C GLY A 186 12.26 5.71 -6.57
N TYR A 187 12.91 5.56 -7.72
CA TYR A 187 14.30 5.11 -7.79
C TYR A 187 15.27 6.09 -7.11
N ALA A 188 14.98 7.39 -7.14
CA ALA A 188 15.75 8.38 -6.39
C ALA A 188 15.80 8.09 -4.88
N GLU A 189 14.71 7.60 -4.30
CA GLU A 189 14.69 7.16 -2.88
C GLU A 189 15.50 5.89 -2.65
N VAL A 190 15.54 4.98 -3.62
CA VAL A 190 16.42 3.80 -3.57
C VAL A 190 17.89 4.21 -3.51
N VAL A 191 18.29 5.15 -4.39
CA VAL A 191 19.64 5.73 -4.42
C VAL A 191 19.98 6.44 -3.12
N LYS A 192 19.01 7.16 -2.52
CA LYS A 192 19.17 7.82 -1.21
C LYS A 192 19.61 6.82 -0.14
N TYR A 193 19.01 5.63 -0.08
CA TYR A 193 19.39 4.63 0.93
C TYR A 193 20.84 4.16 0.77
N GLY A 194 21.29 3.89 -0.46
CA GLY A 194 22.70 3.58 -0.72
C GLY A 194 23.63 4.73 -0.29
N ALA A 195 23.32 5.96 -0.71
CA ALA A 195 24.14 7.13 -0.44
C ALA A 195 24.23 7.50 1.06
N LEU A 196 23.18 7.20 1.84
CA LEU A 196 23.14 7.55 3.27
C LEU A 196 23.92 6.60 4.17
N GLY A 197 24.15 5.34 3.77
CA GLY A 197 24.73 4.38 4.71
C GLY A 197 25.14 3.02 4.18
N ASP A 198 25.03 2.76 2.88
CA ASP A 198 25.43 1.48 2.30
C ASP A 198 26.19 1.69 0.98
N ALA A 199 27.51 1.83 1.10
CA ALA A 199 28.39 2.04 -0.04
C ALA A 199 28.39 0.85 -1.02
N ALA A 200 28.19 -0.38 -0.52
CA ALA A 200 28.14 -1.56 -1.38
C ALA A 200 26.84 -1.58 -2.20
N PHE A 201 25.72 -1.24 -1.56
CA PHE A 201 24.45 -1.06 -2.25
C PHE A 201 24.50 0.10 -3.24
N PHE A 202 25.11 1.22 -2.88
CA PHE A 202 25.28 2.35 -3.80
C PHE A 202 26.08 1.95 -5.06
N ALA A 203 27.21 1.25 -4.89
CA ALA A 203 28.00 0.74 -6.02
C ALA A 203 27.22 -0.27 -6.87
N TRP A 204 26.38 -1.10 -6.24
CA TRP A 204 25.48 -2.01 -6.96
C TRP A 204 24.45 -1.23 -7.79
N LEU A 205 23.89 -0.13 -7.27
CA LEU A 205 22.96 0.74 -7.99
C LEU A 205 23.63 1.49 -9.15
N GLU A 206 24.91 1.84 -9.05
CA GLU A 206 25.67 2.42 -10.17
C GLU A 206 25.80 1.42 -11.33
N ALA A 207 26.01 0.14 -11.03
CA ALA A 207 26.15 -0.91 -12.03
C ALA A 207 24.81 -1.33 -12.65
N ASN A 208 23.75 -1.44 -11.84
CA ASN A 208 22.46 -2.02 -12.26
C ASN A 208 21.38 -0.97 -12.57
N GLY A 209 21.53 0.24 -12.05
CA GLY A 209 20.55 1.32 -12.19
C GLY A 209 20.18 1.71 -13.62
N PRO A 210 21.13 1.78 -14.57
CA PRO A 210 20.79 2.05 -15.97
C PRO A 210 19.80 1.03 -16.57
N VAL A 211 19.89 -0.24 -16.15
CA VAL A 211 19.01 -1.33 -16.60
C VAL A 211 17.65 -1.23 -15.89
N LEU A 212 17.64 -1.05 -14.57
CA LEU A 212 16.42 -0.88 -13.77
C LEU A 212 15.60 0.36 -14.21
N ALA A 213 16.26 1.46 -14.57
CA ALA A 213 15.63 2.67 -15.06
C ALA A 213 15.01 2.53 -16.48
N ALA A 214 15.35 1.44 -17.18
CA ALA A 214 14.77 1.06 -18.47
C ALA A 214 13.57 0.10 -18.32
N GLY A 215 13.36 -0.50 -17.14
CA GLY A 215 12.21 -1.36 -16.83
C GLY A 215 12.47 -2.87 -16.91
N ASP A 216 13.73 -3.31 -16.86
CA ASP A 216 14.14 -4.72 -16.75
C ASP A 216 14.27 -5.18 -15.28
#